data_AF-U3TBR6-F1
#
_entry.id   AF-U3TBR6-F1
#
_cell.length_a   1.000
_cell.length_b   1.000
_cell.length_c   1.000
_cell.angle_alpha   90.00
_cell.angle_beta   90.00
_cell.angle_gamma   90.00
#
_symmetry.space_group_name_H-M   'P 1'
#
loop_
_entity.id
_entity.type
_entity.pdbx_description
1 polymer ?
#
loop_
_entity_poly.entity_id
_entity_poly.type
_entity_poly.pdbx_seq_one_letter_code
_entity_poly.pdbx_strand_id
1 'polypeptide(L)'
;MDPGIYSGLKVEAVSTASREFMGEDKYIASIKPSRIAERMAREAGYSPVLVEKYIQILGDEEEAREIIKWNDKPLPETIRCNDFLIPCSELESMLSQKGFTLSRIPWLPHGIEVLEQPIRVGATHEYMQGLYYIQDPGSMLVAYLLGAEPGEVVLDMAAAPGGKSTHIQQLSRDSTTLVAVDISRRRMRALRSHMQRMGFRSYVALRADSRMLTSIAGAGWADKVLLDAPSTGEGIIRKDPERRRSRSQLDVLKVHYLQLELLYTAVDLARPGAPILYAACSTSPEEGELVISRLLRLRSDVEVETLEAPIGSPGVETYLGMEMEGEVRKCLRLWPHRHGTEGFFICRLKRKG
;
A
#
# COMPACT_ATOMS: atom_id res chain seq x y z
N MET A 1 -27.45 -8.08 7.51
CA MET A 1 -26.01 -7.78 7.58
C MET A 1 -25.53 -8.23 8.95
N ASP A 2 -24.44 -8.98 9.00
CA ASP A 2 -23.84 -9.45 10.25
C ASP A 2 -23.23 -8.26 11.03
N PRO A 3 -23.69 -7.95 12.25
CA PRO A 3 -23.10 -6.91 13.10
C PRO A 3 -21.60 -7.16 13.38
N GLY A 4 -21.11 -8.38 13.15
CA GLY A 4 -19.71 -8.76 13.33
C GLY A 4 -18.69 -7.95 12.53
N ILE A 5 -19.09 -7.21 11.48
CA ILE A 5 -18.17 -6.29 10.77
C ILE A 5 -17.72 -5.12 11.64
N TYR A 6 -18.54 -4.70 12.61
CA TYR A 6 -18.23 -3.63 13.56
C TYR A 6 -17.66 -4.16 14.88
N SER A 7 -17.56 -5.49 15.02
CA SER A 7 -17.02 -6.10 16.24
C SER A 7 -15.50 -5.89 16.31
N GLY A 8 -15.01 -5.40 17.46
CA GLY A 8 -13.57 -5.18 17.67
C GLY A 8 -13.02 -3.86 17.14
N LEU A 9 -13.89 -2.91 16.78
CA LEU A 9 -13.51 -1.50 16.66
C LEU A 9 -13.04 -1.00 18.02
N LYS A 10 -11.89 -0.34 18.03
CA LYS A 10 -11.19 0.24 19.18
C LYS A 10 -11.22 1.77 19.18
N VAL A 11 -11.43 2.41 18.04
CA VAL A 11 -11.50 3.86 17.89
C VAL A 11 -12.96 4.30 18.05
N GLU A 12 -13.27 4.98 19.14
CA GLU A 12 -14.64 5.34 19.54
C GLU A 12 -15.38 6.15 18.46
N ALA A 13 -14.69 7.11 17.83
CA ALA A 13 -15.26 7.92 16.76
C ALA A 13 -15.71 7.06 15.56
N VAL A 14 -14.86 6.12 15.13
CA VAL A 14 -15.18 5.19 14.04
C VAL A 14 -16.30 4.23 14.45
N SER A 15 -16.27 3.74 15.69
CA SER A 15 -17.33 2.88 16.22
C SER A 15 -18.69 3.58 16.29
N THR A 16 -18.71 4.88 16.57
CA THR A 16 -19.94 5.67 16.65
C THR A 16 -20.50 5.94 15.24
N ALA A 17 -19.63 6.35 14.32
CA ALA A 17 -20.01 6.70 12.96
C ALA A 17 -20.34 5.50 12.06
N SER A 18 -19.93 4.27 12.42
CA SER A 18 -20.24 3.08 11.63
C SER A 18 -21.75 2.86 11.42
N ARG A 19 -22.59 3.37 12.32
CA ARG A 19 -24.05 3.38 12.18
C ARG A 19 -24.54 4.27 11.04
N GLU A 20 -23.86 5.38 10.80
CA GLU A 20 -24.17 6.33 9.72
C GLU A 20 -23.86 5.71 8.35
N PHE A 21 -22.79 4.93 8.27
CA PHE A 21 -22.35 4.25 7.04
C PHE A 21 -23.08 2.93 6.75
N MET A 22 -23.93 2.46 7.66
CA MET A 22 -24.57 1.15 7.55
C MET A 22 -25.43 0.99 6.28
N GLY A 23 -25.98 2.07 5.74
CA GLY A 23 -26.70 2.06 4.46
C GLY A 23 -25.78 1.73 3.28
N GLU A 24 -24.68 2.47 3.14
CA GLU A 24 -23.64 2.24 2.12
C GLU A 24 -23.02 0.85 2.27
N ASP A 25 -22.71 0.44 3.51
CA ASP A 25 -22.14 -0.88 3.77
C ASP A 25 -23.06 -2.00 3.29
N LYS A 26 -24.38 -1.86 3.49
CA LYS A 26 -25.36 -2.89 3.07
C LYS A 26 -25.37 -3.01 1.56
N TYR A 27 -25.26 -1.89 0.88
CA TYR A 27 -25.20 -1.85 -0.56
C TYR A 27 -23.93 -2.53 -1.08
N ILE A 28 -22.75 -2.16 -0.57
CA ILE A 28 -21.45 -2.80 -0.89
C ILE A 28 -21.48 -4.31 -0.61
N ALA A 29 -22.01 -4.73 0.55
CA ALA A 29 -22.12 -6.13 0.90
C ALA A 29 -23.05 -6.94 -0.03
N SER A 30 -23.90 -6.24 -0.80
CA SER A 30 -24.95 -6.84 -1.64
C SER A 30 -24.67 -6.73 -3.14
N ILE A 31 -23.45 -6.34 -3.56
CA ILE A 31 -23.06 -6.24 -4.97
C ILE A 31 -23.44 -7.52 -5.72
N LYS A 32 -24.25 -7.35 -6.76
CA LYS A 32 -24.66 -8.44 -7.66
C LYS A 32 -23.88 -8.33 -8.96
N PRO A 33 -23.09 -9.34 -9.32
CA PRO A 33 -22.43 -9.40 -10.62
C PRO A 33 -23.44 -9.31 -11.76
N SER A 34 -23.10 -8.54 -12.79
CA SER A 34 -23.81 -8.55 -14.07
C SER A 34 -23.58 -9.87 -14.80
N ARG A 35 -24.47 -10.20 -15.76
CA ARG A 35 -24.29 -11.39 -16.62
C ARG A 35 -22.96 -11.38 -17.37
N ILE A 36 -22.46 -10.18 -17.70
CA ILE A 36 -21.20 -9.99 -18.39
C ILE A 36 -20.04 -10.33 -17.46
N ALA A 37 -20.06 -9.80 -16.23
CA ALA A 37 -19.07 -10.14 -15.21
C ALA A 37 -19.06 -11.65 -14.89
N GLU A 38 -20.22 -12.30 -14.77
CA GLU A 38 -20.31 -13.74 -14.55
C GLU A 38 -19.68 -14.56 -15.69
N ARG A 39 -19.89 -14.15 -16.94
CA ARG A 39 -19.28 -14.80 -18.10
C ARG A 39 -17.77 -14.63 -18.10
N MET A 40 -17.28 -13.40 -17.98
CA MET A 40 -15.86 -13.08 -17.94
C MET A 40 -15.14 -13.80 -16.78
N ALA A 41 -15.75 -13.81 -15.60
CA ALA A 41 -15.21 -14.49 -14.43
C ALA A 41 -15.09 -16.00 -14.64
N ARG A 42 -16.04 -16.62 -15.32
CA ARG A 42 -16.00 -18.05 -15.66
C ARG A 42 -14.87 -18.37 -16.63
N GLU A 43 -14.68 -17.53 -17.65
CA GLU A 43 -13.64 -17.68 -18.68
C GLU A 43 -12.23 -17.52 -18.08
N ALA A 44 -12.02 -16.49 -17.26
CA ALA A 44 -10.71 -16.19 -16.65
C ALA A 44 -10.45 -16.95 -15.34
N GLY A 45 -11.48 -17.56 -14.75
CA GLY A 45 -11.39 -18.21 -13.44
C GLY A 45 -11.25 -17.22 -12.27
N TYR A 46 -11.97 -16.11 -12.30
CA TYR A 46 -12.02 -15.06 -11.27
C TYR A 46 -13.32 -15.14 -10.46
N SER A 47 -13.41 -14.41 -9.35
CA SER A 47 -14.68 -14.13 -8.68
C SER A 47 -15.56 -13.22 -9.56
N PRO A 48 -16.84 -13.56 -9.81
CA PRO A 48 -17.77 -12.69 -10.52
C PRO A 48 -17.89 -11.29 -9.91
N VAL A 49 -17.80 -11.18 -8.59
CA VAL A 49 -17.85 -9.88 -7.90
C VAL A 49 -16.61 -9.05 -8.19
N LEU A 50 -15.42 -9.66 -8.20
CA LEU A 50 -14.19 -8.94 -8.52
C LEU A 50 -14.20 -8.40 -9.96
N VAL A 51 -14.70 -9.21 -10.91
CA VAL A 51 -14.85 -8.77 -12.30
C VAL A 51 -15.87 -7.64 -12.41
N GLU A 52 -17.00 -7.73 -11.70
CA GLU A 52 -17.98 -6.64 -11.64
C GLU A 52 -17.33 -5.35 -11.13
N LYS A 53 -16.49 -5.42 -10.08
CA LYS A 53 -15.76 -4.25 -9.60
C LYS A 53 -14.87 -3.63 -10.68
N TYR A 54 -14.12 -4.44 -11.43
CA TYR A 54 -13.29 -3.91 -12.52
C TYR A 54 -14.12 -3.18 -13.58
N ILE A 55 -15.25 -3.75 -14.00
CA ILE A 55 -16.15 -3.09 -14.97
C ILE A 55 -16.65 -1.76 -14.41
N GLN A 56 -17.09 -1.73 -13.15
CA GLN A 56 -17.64 -0.53 -12.52
C GLN A 56 -16.59 0.57 -12.32
N ILE A 57 -15.34 0.21 -11.98
CA ILE A 57 -14.28 1.18 -11.67
C ILE A 57 -13.61 1.72 -12.93
N LEU A 58 -13.41 0.86 -13.93
CA LEU A 58 -12.77 1.24 -15.19
C LEU A 58 -13.78 1.88 -16.16
N GLY A 59 -15.07 1.57 -16.02
CA GLY A 59 -16.12 2.06 -16.90
C GLY A 59 -16.09 1.46 -18.30
N ASP A 60 -15.21 0.48 -18.54
CA ASP A 60 -15.01 -0.19 -19.82
C ASP A 60 -14.79 -1.70 -19.63
N GLU A 61 -15.58 -2.51 -20.35
CA GLU A 61 -15.51 -3.97 -20.31
C GLU A 61 -14.22 -4.50 -20.93
N GLU A 62 -13.72 -3.86 -22.00
CA GLU A 62 -12.48 -4.29 -22.64
C GLU A 62 -11.29 -3.98 -21.75
N GLU A 63 -11.25 -2.81 -21.13
CA GLU A 63 -10.23 -2.50 -20.13
C GLU A 63 -10.29 -3.47 -18.92
N ALA A 64 -11.48 -3.87 -18.49
CA ALA A 64 -11.64 -4.90 -17.46
C ALA A 64 -11.08 -6.27 -17.90
N ARG A 65 -11.14 -6.62 -19.19
CA ARG A 65 -10.45 -7.82 -19.72
C ARG A 65 -8.93 -7.64 -19.73
N GLU A 66 -8.44 -6.44 -20.05
CA GLU A 66 -7.01 -6.16 -20.07
C GLU A 66 -6.37 -6.31 -18.70
N ILE A 67 -6.97 -5.74 -17.65
CA ILE A 67 -6.44 -5.89 -16.28
C ILE A 67 -6.40 -7.35 -15.84
N ILE A 68 -7.43 -8.15 -16.18
CA ILE A 68 -7.45 -9.60 -15.91
C ILE A 68 -6.30 -10.29 -16.64
N LYS A 69 -6.11 -10.01 -17.93
CA LYS A 69 -5.03 -10.59 -18.73
C LYS A 69 -3.65 -10.20 -18.20
N TRP A 70 -3.47 -8.99 -17.70
CA TRP A 70 -2.23 -8.55 -17.07
C TRP A 70 -2.01 -9.18 -15.69
N ASN A 71 -3.07 -9.38 -14.92
CA ASN A 71 -3.00 -10.05 -13.63
C ASN A 71 -2.61 -11.53 -13.73
N ASP A 72 -2.89 -12.17 -14.87
CA ASP A 72 -2.48 -13.56 -15.13
C ASP A 72 -1.04 -13.68 -15.68
N LYS A 73 -0.35 -12.54 -15.95
CA LYS A 73 1.06 -12.54 -16.32
C LYS A 73 1.95 -12.45 -15.07
N PRO A 74 3.08 -13.18 -15.02
CA PRO A 74 4.04 -13.03 -13.94
C PRO A 74 4.51 -11.56 -13.82
N LEU A 75 4.76 -11.12 -12.59
CA LEU A 75 5.45 -9.86 -12.34
C LEU A 75 6.92 -10.03 -12.75
N PRO A 76 7.49 -9.07 -13.50
CA PRO A 76 8.94 -8.99 -13.61
C PRO A 76 9.58 -8.93 -12.23
N GLU A 77 10.65 -9.70 -12.04
CA GLU A 77 11.35 -9.68 -10.77
C GLU A 77 12.13 -8.37 -10.66
N THR A 78 11.96 -7.67 -9.55
CA THR A 78 12.47 -6.31 -9.36
C THR A 78 13.21 -6.21 -8.04
N ILE A 79 14.34 -5.50 -8.07
CA ILE A 79 15.19 -5.24 -6.92
C ILE A 79 15.36 -3.74 -6.72
N ARG A 80 15.42 -3.34 -5.45
CA ARG A 80 15.79 -2.00 -5.02
C ARG A 80 17.25 -2.01 -4.58
N CYS A 81 18.11 -1.37 -5.35
CA CYS A 81 19.51 -1.12 -4.98
C CYS A 81 19.60 -0.37 -3.65
N ASN A 82 20.52 -0.77 -2.78
CA ASN A 82 20.84 -0.06 -1.54
C ASN A 82 22.05 0.86 -1.73
N ASP A 83 21.78 2.06 -2.24
CA ASP A 83 22.80 3.08 -2.53
C ASP A 83 23.48 3.66 -1.27
N PHE A 84 23.01 3.30 -0.07
CA PHE A 84 23.66 3.59 1.20
C PHE A 84 24.94 2.76 1.41
N LEU A 85 24.98 1.54 0.87
CA LEU A 85 26.13 0.64 1.01
C LEU A 85 27.02 0.62 -0.25
N ILE A 86 26.43 0.77 -1.43
CA ILE A 86 27.15 0.62 -2.70
C ILE A 86 26.46 1.42 -3.82
N PRO A 87 27.20 2.10 -4.72
CA PRO A 87 26.60 2.71 -5.90
C PRO A 87 25.84 1.69 -6.76
N CYS A 88 24.65 2.05 -7.26
CA CYS A 88 23.84 1.11 -8.04
C CYS A 88 24.53 0.61 -9.31
N SER A 89 25.33 1.45 -9.96
CA SER A 89 26.14 1.06 -11.12
C SER A 89 27.15 -0.05 -10.80
N GLU A 90 27.68 -0.07 -9.58
CA GLU A 90 28.62 -1.08 -9.14
C GLU A 90 27.89 -2.40 -8.83
N LEU A 91 26.73 -2.32 -8.14
CA LEU A 91 25.84 -3.49 -7.95
C LEU A 91 25.43 -4.12 -9.29
N GLU A 92 25.05 -3.29 -10.27
CA GLU A 92 24.69 -3.73 -11.62
C GLU A 92 25.88 -4.48 -12.26
N SER A 93 27.09 -3.93 -12.18
CA SER A 93 28.30 -4.59 -12.70
C SER A 93 28.57 -5.95 -12.04
N MET A 94 28.45 -6.03 -10.71
CA MET A 94 28.64 -7.27 -9.95
C MET A 94 27.65 -8.36 -10.37
N LEU A 95 26.37 -8.00 -10.53
CA LEU A 95 25.33 -8.93 -10.95
C LEU A 95 25.49 -9.33 -12.43
N SER A 96 25.84 -8.39 -13.32
CA SER A 96 26.11 -8.72 -14.72
C SER A 96 27.29 -9.67 -14.90
N GLN A 97 28.37 -9.53 -14.12
CA GLN A 97 29.49 -10.49 -14.12
C GLN A 97 29.06 -11.90 -13.68
N LYS A 98 27.96 -12.02 -12.93
CA LYS A 98 27.36 -13.29 -12.51
C LYS A 98 26.36 -13.84 -13.52
N GLY A 99 26.12 -13.15 -14.65
CA GLY A 99 25.22 -13.57 -15.71
C GLY A 99 23.78 -13.06 -15.57
N PHE A 100 23.54 -12.01 -14.77
CA PHE A 100 22.23 -11.36 -14.72
C PHE A 100 22.10 -10.32 -15.84
N THR A 101 20.92 -10.27 -16.46
CA THR A 101 20.53 -9.20 -17.40
C THR A 101 19.60 -8.24 -16.65
N LEU A 102 20.01 -6.98 -16.53
CA LEU A 102 19.34 -5.96 -15.70
C LEU A 102 18.90 -4.77 -16.55
N SER A 103 17.81 -4.12 -16.15
CA SER A 103 17.34 -2.87 -16.72
C SER A 103 16.91 -1.90 -15.63
N ARG A 104 17.37 -0.64 -15.70
CA ARG A 104 16.93 0.40 -14.75
C ARG A 104 15.48 0.78 -15.02
N ILE A 105 14.71 1.01 -13.96
CA ILE A 105 13.35 1.54 -14.06
C ILE A 105 13.46 3.07 -14.19
N PRO A 106 13.08 3.67 -15.33
CA PRO A 106 13.41 5.08 -15.61
C PRO A 106 12.86 6.09 -14.60
N TRP A 107 11.74 5.77 -13.96
CA TRP A 107 11.02 6.62 -13.01
C TRP A 107 11.31 6.26 -11.54
N LEU A 108 12.18 5.28 -11.26
CA LEU A 108 12.63 4.92 -9.91
C LEU A 108 14.16 4.91 -9.84
N PRO A 109 14.79 5.89 -9.18
CA PRO A 109 16.25 5.99 -9.10
C PRO A 109 16.96 4.71 -8.61
N HIS A 110 16.38 3.97 -7.67
CA HIS A 110 16.95 2.73 -7.11
C HIS A 110 16.32 1.44 -7.68
N GLY A 111 15.34 1.55 -8.58
CA GLY A 111 14.59 0.42 -9.11
C GLY A 111 15.29 -0.25 -10.29
N ILE A 112 15.50 -1.56 -10.20
CA ILE A 112 16.12 -2.37 -11.26
C ILE A 112 15.21 -3.57 -11.53
N GLU A 113 14.87 -3.76 -12.80
CA GLU A 113 14.20 -4.94 -13.30
C GLU A 113 15.24 -6.03 -13.66
N VAL A 114 14.95 -7.26 -13.28
CA VAL A 114 15.77 -8.44 -13.53
C VAL A 114 15.15 -9.19 -14.70
N LEU A 115 15.70 -8.96 -15.89
CA LEU A 115 15.20 -9.54 -17.15
C LEU A 115 15.58 -11.02 -17.26
N GLU A 116 16.81 -11.35 -16.86
CA GLU A 116 17.33 -12.72 -16.82
C GLU A 116 18.17 -12.93 -15.58
N GLN A 117 18.07 -14.12 -14.98
CA GLN A 117 18.82 -14.48 -13.77
C GLN A 117 19.29 -15.94 -13.82
N PRO A 118 20.57 -16.22 -13.54
CA PRO A 118 21.10 -17.59 -13.50
C PRO A 118 20.80 -18.29 -12.17
N ILE A 119 20.62 -17.52 -11.11
CA ILE A 119 20.15 -17.97 -9.79
C ILE A 119 19.11 -16.98 -9.28
N ARG A 120 18.24 -17.41 -8.35
CA ARG A 120 17.29 -16.49 -7.71
C ARG A 120 18.03 -15.32 -7.06
N VAL A 121 17.57 -14.10 -7.29
CA VAL A 121 18.13 -12.89 -6.64
C VAL A 121 18.24 -13.02 -5.12
N GLY A 122 17.24 -13.62 -4.46
CA GLY A 122 17.25 -13.86 -3.01
C GLY A 122 18.33 -14.83 -2.51
N ALA A 123 19.03 -15.54 -3.40
CA ALA A 123 20.09 -16.49 -3.08
C ALA A 123 21.51 -15.94 -3.35
N THR A 124 21.63 -14.68 -3.79
CA THR A 124 22.93 -14.07 -4.08
C THR A 124 23.67 -13.62 -2.81
N HIS A 125 25.00 -13.51 -2.90
CA HIS A 125 25.81 -12.96 -1.81
C HIS A 125 25.49 -11.49 -1.55
N GLU A 126 25.23 -10.72 -2.61
CA GLU A 126 24.85 -9.31 -2.60
C GLU A 126 23.53 -9.11 -1.84
N TYR A 127 22.56 -10.01 -2.04
CA TYR A 127 21.36 -10.02 -1.22
C TYR A 127 21.71 -10.29 0.24
N MET A 128 22.49 -11.33 0.56
CA MET A 128 22.86 -11.60 1.97
C MET A 128 23.61 -10.44 2.64
N GLN A 129 24.40 -9.68 1.88
CA GLN A 129 25.12 -8.49 2.33
C GLN A 129 24.23 -7.23 2.46
N GLY A 130 22.96 -7.30 2.05
CA GLY A 130 22.04 -6.17 2.14
C GLY A 130 22.23 -5.11 1.06
N LEU A 131 22.95 -5.44 -0.03
CA LEU A 131 23.20 -4.51 -1.14
C LEU A 131 21.93 -4.19 -1.96
N TYR A 132 20.89 -5.00 -1.81
CA TYR A 132 19.57 -4.71 -2.34
C TYR A 132 18.43 -5.42 -1.58
N TYR A 133 17.21 -5.03 -1.91
CA TYR A 133 15.97 -5.61 -1.42
C TYR A 133 15.07 -6.01 -2.61
N ILE A 134 14.39 -7.16 -2.54
CA ILE A 134 13.44 -7.58 -3.59
C ILE A 134 12.09 -6.90 -3.33
N GLN A 135 11.68 -5.95 -4.17
CA GLN A 135 10.52 -5.09 -3.91
C GLN A 135 9.81 -4.73 -5.21
N ASP A 136 8.49 -4.71 -5.19
CA ASP A 136 7.67 -4.21 -6.29
C ASP A 136 7.88 -2.68 -6.50
N PRO A 137 7.91 -2.19 -7.75
CA PRO A 137 8.10 -0.77 -8.05
C PRO A 137 7.05 0.16 -7.42
N GLY A 138 5.78 -0.26 -7.34
CA GLY A 138 4.73 0.49 -6.66
C GLY A 138 5.00 0.65 -5.17
N SER A 139 5.49 -0.42 -4.52
CA SER A 139 5.96 -0.33 -3.12
C SER A 139 7.20 0.57 -2.95
N MET A 140 8.09 0.65 -3.95
CA MET A 140 9.20 1.60 -3.92
C MET A 140 8.70 3.05 -4.01
N LEU A 141 7.76 3.31 -4.92
CA LEU A 141 7.16 4.64 -5.14
C LEU A 141 6.55 5.20 -3.86
N VAL A 142 5.84 4.39 -3.08
CA VAL A 142 5.25 4.83 -1.80
C VAL A 142 6.29 5.47 -0.88
N ALA A 143 7.48 4.90 -0.75
CA ALA A 143 8.50 5.48 0.13
C ALA A 143 9.09 6.79 -0.44
N TYR A 144 9.24 6.90 -1.77
CA TYR A 144 9.63 8.17 -2.40
C TYR A 144 8.58 9.26 -2.18
N LEU A 145 7.30 8.90 -2.34
CA LEU A 145 6.17 9.80 -2.11
C LEU A 145 5.96 10.13 -0.63
N LEU A 146 6.62 9.48 0.32
CA LEU A 146 6.64 9.97 1.70
C LEU A 146 7.58 11.17 1.84
N GLY A 147 8.72 11.13 1.13
CA GLY A 147 9.69 12.22 1.08
C GLY A 147 10.32 12.54 2.44
N ALA A 148 10.72 11.53 3.21
CA ALA A 148 11.33 11.73 4.53
C ALA A 148 12.67 12.47 4.46
N GLU A 149 12.87 13.45 5.34
CA GLU A 149 14.02 14.33 5.40
C GLU A 149 14.90 14.06 6.64
N PRO A 150 16.20 14.39 6.59
CA PRO A 150 17.09 14.25 7.74
C PRO A 150 16.59 14.92 9.02
N GLY A 151 16.68 14.21 10.14
CA GLY A 151 16.28 14.72 11.46
C GLY A 151 14.78 14.58 11.79
N GLU A 152 13.94 14.19 10.82
CA GLU A 152 12.52 13.94 11.08
C GLU A 152 12.27 12.66 11.88
N VAL A 153 11.21 12.67 12.68
CA VAL A 153 10.63 11.47 13.28
C VAL A 153 9.56 10.91 12.34
N VAL A 154 9.85 9.75 11.75
CA VAL A 154 8.96 9.09 10.80
C VAL A 154 8.30 7.88 11.46
N LEU A 155 6.97 7.82 11.43
CA LEU A 155 6.20 6.67 11.92
C LEU A 155 5.77 5.79 10.74
N ASP A 156 6.11 4.50 10.78
CA ASP A 156 5.55 3.47 9.90
C ASP A 156 4.62 2.57 10.72
N MET A 157 3.31 2.70 10.52
CA MET A 157 2.28 2.09 11.36
C MET A 157 2.00 0.60 11.04
N ALA A 158 2.50 0.08 9.94
CA ALA A 158 2.28 -1.30 9.50
C ALA A 158 3.54 -1.86 8.84
N ALA A 159 4.65 -1.71 9.55
CA ALA A 159 5.98 -1.66 8.97
C ALA A 159 6.48 -3.02 8.44
N ALA A 160 6.08 -4.13 9.05
CA ALA A 160 6.69 -5.41 8.72
C ALA A 160 6.21 -5.89 7.34
N PRO A 161 7.03 -6.57 6.52
CA PRO A 161 8.38 -7.06 6.81
C PRO A 161 9.50 -6.02 6.68
N GLY A 162 9.22 -4.74 6.44
CA GLY A 162 10.24 -3.67 6.46
C GLY A 162 10.70 -3.20 5.08
N GLY A 163 10.05 -3.59 3.99
CA GLY A 163 10.41 -3.15 2.65
C GLY A 163 10.36 -1.64 2.49
N LYS A 164 9.25 -1.00 2.89
CA LYS A 164 9.10 0.47 2.85
C LYS A 164 9.91 1.17 3.94
N SER A 165 9.95 0.60 5.15
CA SER A 165 10.69 1.18 6.27
C SER A 165 12.22 1.20 6.04
N THR A 166 12.79 0.14 5.44
CA THR A 166 14.20 0.17 5.00
C THR A 166 14.43 1.17 3.85
N HIS A 167 13.42 1.42 3.01
CA HIS A 167 13.54 2.41 1.95
C HIS A 167 13.54 3.84 2.51
N ILE A 168 12.70 4.13 3.50
CA ILE A 168 12.70 5.41 4.23
C ILE A 168 14.09 5.69 4.79
N GLN A 169 14.71 4.68 5.43
CA GLN A 169 16.06 4.85 5.96
C GLN A 169 17.12 4.99 4.87
N GLN A 170 16.99 4.27 3.77
CA GLN A 170 17.88 4.44 2.62
C GLN A 170 17.83 5.87 2.06
N LEU A 171 16.62 6.39 1.80
CA LEU A 171 16.41 7.72 1.21
C LEU A 171 16.88 8.84 2.15
N SER A 172 16.66 8.68 3.45
CA SER A 172 17.16 9.62 4.46
C SER A 172 18.61 9.37 4.86
N ARG A 173 19.31 8.41 4.26
CA ARG A 173 20.70 8.05 4.61
C ARG A 173 20.88 7.74 6.11
N ASP A 174 19.92 7.00 6.68
CA ASP A 174 19.84 6.60 8.09
C ASP A 174 19.79 7.78 9.09
N SER A 175 19.31 8.95 8.64
CA SER A 175 19.27 10.17 9.46
C SER A 175 17.89 10.54 10.00
N THR A 176 16.85 9.76 9.66
CA THR A 176 15.53 9.87 10.29
C THR A 176 15.45 8.99 11.53
N THR A 177 14.67 9.40 12.53
CA THR A 177 14.26 8.50 13.62
C THR A 177 13.02 7.75 13.18
N LEU A 178 13.19 6.51 12.71
CA LEU A 178 12.06 5.69 12.25
C LEU A 178 11.44 4.92 13.42
N VAL A 179 10.16 5.15 13.70
CA VAL A 179 9.35 4.32 14.57
C VAL A 179 8.56 3.32 13.73
N ALA A 180 9.03 2.08 13.68
CA ALA A 180 8.43 1.00 12.89
C ALA A 180 7.54 0.09 13.76
N VAL A 181 6.23 0.13 13.52
CA VAL A 181 5.22 -0.58 14.31
C VAL A 181 4.57 -1.69 13.50
N ASP A 182 4.46 -2.90 14.07
CA ASP A 182 3.63 -3.98 13.49
C ASP A 182 3.14 -4.93 14.59
N ILE A 183 1.90 -5.40 14.47
CA ILE A 183 1.27 -6.30 15.45
C ILE A 183 1.87 -7.72 15.42
N SER A 184 2.43 -8.14 14.28
CA SER A 184 2.89 -9.50 14.05
C SER A 184 4.29 -9.73 14.61
N ARG A 185 4.37 -10.47 15.74
CA ARG A 185 5.65 -10.92 16.31
C ARG A 185 6.55 -11.64 15.29
N ARG A 186 5.95 -12.43 14.39
CA ARG A 186 6.69 -13.19 13.36
C ARG A 186 7.29 -12.25 12.31
N ARG A 187 6.48 -11.34 11.74
CA ARG A 187 6.94 -10.42 10.69
C ARG A 187 7.94 -9.39 11.23
N MET A 188 7.81 -8.99 12.51
CA MET A 188 8.78 -8.12 13.18
C MET A 188 10.20 -8.71 13.22
N ARG A 189 10.36 -10.04 13.21
CA ARG A 189 11.69 -10.66 13.09
C ARG A 189 12.31 -10.38 11.72
N ALA A 190 11.52 -10.47 10.65
CA ALA A 190 11.96 -10.15 9.30
C ALA A 190 12.34 -8.67 9.21
N LEU A 191 11.51 -7.76 9.74
CA LEU A 191 11.83 -6.32 9.76
C LEU A 191 13.19 -6.04 10.39
N ARG A 192 13.44 -6.54 11.60
CA ARG A 192 14.72 -6.35 12.28
C ARG A 192 15.88 -6.96 11.48
N SER A 193 15.68 -8.14 10.90
CA SER A 193 16.68 -8.78 10.05
C SER A 193 17.00 -7.95 8.82
N HIS A 194 16.00 -7.35 8.16
CA HIS A 194 16.22 -6.53 6.98
C HIS A 194 16.91 -5.21 7.33
N MET A 195 16.51 -4.55 8.42
CA MET A 195 17.19 -3.34 8.91
C MET A 195 18.68 -3.61 9.20
N GLN A 196 18.98 -4.65 9.98
CA GLN A 196 20.35 -5.02 10.33
C GLN A 196 21.18 -5.41 9.11
N ARG A 197 20.63 -6.28 8.25
CA ARG A 197 21.30 -6.74 7.02
C ARG A 197 21.64 -5.57 6.09
N MET A 198 20.77 -4.58 5.99
CA MET A 198 20.95 -3.42 5.10
C MET A 198 21.74 -2.26 5.73
N GLY A 199 22.16 -2.39 7.00
CA GLY A 199 23.06 -1.46 7.66
C GLY A 199 22.40 -0.29 8.40
N PHE A 200 21.06 -0.26 8.48
CA PHE A 200 20.32 0.84 9.12
C PHE A 200 20.26 0.66 10.64
N ARG A 201 20.42 1.77 11.37
CA ARG A 201 20.52 1.80 12.84
C ARG A 201 19.55 2.76 13.50
N SER A 202 19.07 3.78 12.78
CA SER A 202 18.27 4.87 13.35
C SER A 202 16.78 4.53 13.47
N TYR A 203 16.45 3.35 14.03
CA TYR A 203 15.06 2.89 14.12
C TYR A 203 14.69 2.27 15.47
N VAL A 204 13.41 2.41 15.81
CA VAL A 204 12.73 1.71 16.91
C VAL A 204 11.74 0.73 16.32
N ALA A 205 11.89 -0.56 16.63
CA ALA A 205 10.95 -1.59 16.21
C ALA A 205 9.99 -1.94 17.36
N LEU A 206 8.72 -1.50 17.26
CA LEU A 206 7.71 -1.67 18.29
C LEU A 206 6.64 -2.68 17.87
N ARG A 207 6.41 -3.71 18.70
CA ARG A 207 5.29 -4.63 18.48
C ARG A 207 4.06 -4.13 19.24
N ALA A 208 3.17 -3.45 18.56
CA ALA A 208 1.92 -2.94 19.12
C ALA A 208 0.77 -3.04 18.09
N ASP A 209 -0.45 -2.88 18.58
CA ASP A 209 -1.60 -2.58 17.72
C ASP A 209 -1.60 -1.08 17.45
N SER A 210 -1.42 -0.69 16.19
CA SER A 210 -1.22 0.72 15.83
C SER A 210 -2.42 1.59 16.15
N ARG A 211 -3.63 1.01 16.26
CA ARG A 211 -4.85 1.70 16.73
C ARG A 211 -4.77 2.21 18.17
N MET A 212 -3.83 1.67 18.96
CA MET A 212 -3.64 2.03 20.37
C MET A 212 -2.46 3.00 20.59
N LEU A 213 -1.76 3.42 19.54
CA LEU A 213 -0.53 4.19 19.69
C LEU A 213 -0.76 5.56 20.33
N THR A 214 -1.89 6.22 20.06
CA THR A 214 -2.23 7.50 20.70
C THR A 214 -2.30 7.36 22.22
N SER A 215 -2.80 6.23 22.73
CA SER A 215 -2.84 5.93 24.16
C SER A 215 -1.48 5.54 24.74
N ILE A 216 -0.58 4.97 23.93
CA ILE A 216 0.74 4.47 24.37
C ILE A 216 1.80 5.59 24.35
N ALA A 217 1.79 6.44 23.32
CA ALA A 217 2.86 7.39 23.02
C ALA A 217 2.38 8.85 22.99
N GLY A 218 1.08 9.11 23.20
CA GLY A 218 0.47 10.43 23.01
C GLY A 218 0.21 10.76 21.54
N ALA A 219 -0.29 11.96 21.30
CA ALA A 219 -0.65 12.49 19.98
C ALA A 219 0.39 13.50 19.46
N GLY A 220 0.37 13.77 18.16
CA GLY A 220 1.02 14.94 17.55
C GLY A 220 2.54 14.98 17.67
N TRP A 221 3.22 13.85 17.55
CA TRP A 221 4.68 13.78 17.70
C TRP A 221 5.42 13.40 16.42
N ALA A 222 4.76 12.73 15.46
CA ALA A 222 5.39 12.29 14.22
C ALA A 222 5.46 13.44 13.21
N ASP A 223 6.64 13.68 12.64
CA ASP A 223 6.84 14.66 11.57
C ASP A 223 6.30 14.14 10.24
N LYS A 224 6.30 12.81 10.03
CA LYS A 224 5.65 12.13 8.90
C LYS A 224 5.08 10.79 9.33
N VAL A 225 3.97 10.39 8.72
CA VAL A 225 3.35 9.07 8.97
C VAL A 225 3.19 8.31 7.67
N LEU A 226 3.67 7.08 7.63
CA LEU A 226 3.36 6.08 6.61
C LEU A 226 2.38 5.07 7.18
N LEU A 227 1.25 4.89 6.49
CA LEU A 227 0.32 3.79 6.71
C LEU A 227 0.22 2.95 5.43
N ASP A 228 1.08 1.93 5.33
CA ASP A 228 0.93 0.84 4.35
C ASP A 228 -0.11 -0.16 4.87
N ALA A 229 -1.37 0.19 4.66
CA ALA A 229 -2.49 -0.40 5.38
C ALA A 229 -2.67 -1.89 5.02
N PRO A 230 -3.01 -2.75 6.00
CA PRO A 230 -3.34 -4.15 5.72
C PRO A 230 -4.52 -4.22 4.76
N SER A 231 -4.39 -4.98 3.67
CA SER A 231 -5.39 -5.05 2.60
C SER A 231 -5.89 -6.47 2.34
N THR A 232 -6.94 -6.59 1.51
CA THR A 232 -7.47 -7.85 0.99
C THR A 232 -6.49 -8.57 0.07
N GLY A 233 -5.57 -7.81 -0.54
CA GLY A 233 -4.56 -8.26 -1.49
C GLY A 233 -5.05 -8.36 -2.94
N GLU A 234 -6.13 -7.66 -3.32
CA GLU A 234 -6.60 -7.65 -4.72
C GLU A 234 -5.57 -7.05 -5.70
N GLY A 235 -4.69 -6.15 -5.23
CA GLY A 235 -3.64 -5.55 -6.06
C GLY A 235 -2.46 -6.46 -6.36
N ILE A 236 -2.33 -7.60 -5.66
CA ILE A 236 -1.17 -8.50 -5.74
C ILE A 236 -1.49 -9.84 -6.39
N ILE A 237 -2.56 -9.94 -7.19
CA ILE A 237 -3.00 -11.20 -7.85
C ILE A 237 -1.87 -11.83 -8.67
N ARG A 238 -1.02 -11.03 -9.32
CA ARG A 238 0.15 -11.50 -10.08
C ARG A 238 1.17 -12.25 -9.23
N LYS A 239 1.25 -11.93 -7.93
CA LYS A 239 2.16 -12.54 -6.96
C LYS A 239 1.49 -13.65 -6.16
N ASP A 240 0.21 -13.49 -5.85
CA ASP A 240 -0.62 -14.45 -5.12
C ASP A 240 -1.94 -14.70 -5.90
N PRO A 241 -1.92 -15.61 -6.90
CA PRO A 241 -3.08 -15.86 -7.77
C PRO A 241 -4.33 -16.37 -7.03
N GLU A 242 -4.21 -16.84 -5.79
CA GLU A 242 -5.37 -17.24 -4.98
C GLU A 242 -6.27 -16.03 -4.67
N ARG A 243 -5.70 -14.82 -4.66
CA ARG A 243 -6.41 -13.57 -4.37
C ARG A 243 -7.58 -13.30 -5.30
N ARG A 244 -7.53 -13.78 -6.54
CA ARG A 244 -8.61 -13.62 -7.54
C ARG A 244 -9.95 -14.26 -7.16
N ARG A 245 -9.99 -15.11 -6.12
CA ARG A 245 -11.21 -15.79 -5.62
C ARG A 245 -11.46 -15.66 -4.11
N SER A 246 -10.50 -15.12 -3.34
CA SER A 246 -10.38 -15.47 -1.92
C SER A 246 -11.20 -14.65 -0.91
N ARG A 247 -11.98 -13.65 -1.33
CA ARG A 247 -12.57 -12.67 -0.38
C ARG A 247 -14.06 -12.45 -0.57
N SER A 248 -14.81 -12.53 0.54
CA SER A 248 -16.19 -12.10 0.59
C SER A 248 -16.28 -10.57 0.75
N GLN A 249 -17.41 -9.96 0.37
CA GLN A 249 -17.61 -8.52 0.60
C GLN A 249 -17.64 -8.15 2.08
N LEU A 250 -17.99 -9.10 2.96
CA LEU A 250 -17.89 -8.90 4.41
C LEU A 250 -16.44 -8.81 4.88
N ASP A 251 -15.52 -9.56 4.27
CA ASP A 251 -14.09 -9.46 4.58
C ASP A 251 -13.52 -8.11 4.11
N VAL A 252 -13.95 -7.65 2.92
CA VAL A 252 -13.58 -6.32 2.39
C VAL A 252 -14.02 -5.23 3.37
N LEU A 253 -15.26 -5.26 3.87
CA LEU A 253 -15.74 -4.27 4.83
C LEU A 253 -15.01 -4.33 6.19
N LYS A 254 -14.66 -5.52 6.69
CA LYS A 254 -13.85 -5.65 7.90
C LYS A 254 -12.48 -5.01 7.75
N VAL A 255 -11.85 -5.22 6.59
CA VAL A 255 -10.55 -4.61 6.27
C VAL A 255 -10.69 -3.10 6.09
N HIS A 256 -11.73 -2.63 5.39
CA HIS A 256 -12.05 -1.21 5.26
C HIS A 256 -12.10 -0.50 6.63
N TYR A 257 -12.86 -1.05 7.58
CA TYR A 257 -12.97 -0.43 8.91
C TYR A 257 -11.66 -0.47 9.68
N LEU A 258 -10.90 -1.56 9.59
CA LEU A 258 -9.55 -1.61 10.18
C LEU A 258 -8.64 -0.51 9.61
N GLN A 259 -8.67 -0.31 8.29
CA GLN A 259 -7.90 0.75 7.63
C GLN A 259 -8.37 2.14 8.09
N LEU A 260 -9.68 2.36 8.21
CA LEU A 260 -10.24 3.62 8.71
C LEU A 260 -9.81 3.90 10.16
N GLU A 261 -9.80 2.91 11.05
CA GLU A 261 -9.31 3.07 12.43
C GLU A 261 -7.81 3.42 12.48
N LEU A 262 -7.01 2.71 11.68
CA LEU A 262 -5.57 2.95 11.58
C LEU A 262 -5.29 4.35 11.04
N LEU A 263 -6.02 4.78 10.01
CA LEU A 263 -5.86 6.08 9.38
C LEU A 263 -6.32 7.21 10.30
N TYR A 264 -7.44 7.03 11.02
CA TYR A 264 -7.87 7.97 12.06
C TYR A 264 -6.77 8.16 13.12
N THR A 265 -6.18 7.06 13.56
CA THR A 265 -5.07 7.07 14.52
C THR A 265 -3.81 7.72 13.92
N ALA A 266 -3.53 7.51 12.62
CA ALA A 266 -2.42 8.14 11.92
C ALA A 266 -2.51 9.67 11.97
N VAL A 267 -3.71 10.23 11.79
CA VAL A 267 -3.95 11.67 11.89
C VAL A 267 -3.67 12.18 13.31
N ASP A 268 -4.09 11.44 14.34
CA ASP A 268 -3.83 11.86 15.73
C ASP A 268 -2.35 11.89 16.08
N LEU A 269 -1.56 10.96 15.55
CA LEU A 269 -0.12 10.84 15.80
C LEU A 269 0.71 11.87 15.03
N ALA A 270 0.23 12.31 13.87
CA ALA A 270 0.87 13.31 13.03
C ALA A 270 0.86 14.70 13.70
N ARG A 271 1.98 15.41 13.65
CA ARG A 271 2.04 16.83 14.05
C ARG A 271 1.10 17.67 13.17
N PRO A 272 0.61 18.83 13.68
CA PRO A 272 -0.08 19.78 12.82
C PRO A 272 0.79 20.15 11.61
N GLY A 273 0.22 20.08 10.41
CA GLY A 273 0.92 20.30 9.14
C GLY A 273 1.73 19.11 8.60
N ALA A 274 1.89 18.02 9.36
CA ALA A 274 2.66 16.85 8.93
C ALA A 274 1.93 16.06 7.82
N PRO A 275 2.66 15.55 6.81
CA PRO A 275 2.09 14.67 5.81
C PRO A 275 1.88 13.25 6.35
N ILE A 276 0.76 12.66 5.96
CA ILE A 276 0.37 11.29 6.24
C ILE A 276 0.18 10.60 4.88
N LEU A 277 1.03 9.63 4.57
CA LEU A 277 0.92 8.84 3.36
C LEU A 277 0.19 7.54 3.65
N TYR A 278 -1.04 7.44 3.14
CA TYR A 278 -1.82 6.21 3.13
C TYR A 278 -1.54 5.44 1.84
N ALA A 279 -1.30 4.14 1.95
CA ALA A 279 -1.18 3.25 0.81
C ALA A 279 -1.85 1.91 1.09
N ALA A 280 -2.45 1.31 0.06
CA ALA A 280 -2.98 -0.05 0.12
C ALA A 280 -2.67 -0.77 -1.19
N CYS A 281 -2.18 -2.01 -1.10
CA CYS A 281 -1.99 -2.90 -2.26
C CYS A 281 -3.34 -3.55 -2.67
N SER A 282 -4.30 -2.70 -3.01
CA SER A 282 -5.64 -3.07 -3.45
C SER A 282 -6.06 -2.22 -4.65
N THR A 283 -6.87 -2.81 -5.52
CA THR A 283 -7.56 -2.09 -6.60
C THR A 283 -8.97 -1.66 -6.19
N SER A 284 -9.48 -2.16 -5.06
CA SER A 284 -10.85 -1.93 -4.59
C SER A 284 -11.01 -0.52 -4.00
N PRO A 285 -11.99 0.30 -4.44
CA PRO A 285 -12.28 1.61 -3.86
C PRO A 285 -12.64 1.55 -2.38
N GLU A 286 -13.21 0.43 -1.92
CA GLU A 286 -13.49 0.18 -0.51
C GLU A 286 -12.23 0.20 0.36
N GLU A 287 -11.05 -0.06 -0.20
CA GLU A 287 -9.76 0.00 0.52
C GLU A 287 -8.92 1.22 0.12
N GLY A 288 -9.50 2.11 -0.70
CA GLY A 288 -8.85 3.32 -1.20
C GLY A 288 -9.72 4.53 -0.94
N GLU A 289 -10.38 5.02 -1.98
CA GLU A 289 -11.16 6.26 -1.96
C GLU A 289 -12.27 6.26 -0.92
N LEU A 290 -12.93 5.12 -0.66
CA LEU A 290 -13.98 5.07 0.34
C LEU A 290 -13.43 5.24 1.76
N VAL A 291 -12.22 4.74 2.04
CA VAL A 291 -11.54 4.97 3.33
C VAL A 291 -11.23 6.45 3.49
N ILE A 292 -10.69 7.09 2.44
CA ILE A 292 -10.37 8.52 2.45
C ILE A 292 -11.63 9.37 2.58
N SER A 293 -12.64 9.10 1.76
CA SER A 293 -13.94 9.78 1.77
C SER A 293 -14.59 9.73 3.16
N ARG A 294 -14.62 8.55 3.80
CA ARG A 294 -15.15 8.41 5.16
C ARG A 294 -14.30 9.11 6.20
N LEU A 295 -12.97 9.06 6.09
CA LEU A 295 -12.10 9.83 6.99
C LEU A 295 -12.42 11.33 6.92
N LEU A 296 -12.55 11.91 5.71
CA LEU A 296 -12.83 13.33 5.52
C LEU A 296 -14.20 13.74 6.10
N ARG A 297 -15.20 12.85 6.05
CA ARG A 297 -16.50 13.07 6.73
C ARG A 297 -16.39 13.05 8.25
N LEU A 298 -15.42 12.32 8.80
CA LEU A 298 -15.19 12.21 10.25
C LEU A 298 -14.20 13.25 10.81
N ARG A 299 -13.38 13.85 9.95
CA ARG A 299 -12.25 14.71 10.34
C ARG A 299 -12.21 15.98 9.48
N SER A 300 -12.65 17.09 10.05
CA SER A 300 -12.57 18.40 9.41
C SER A 300 -11.15 19.00 9.42
N ASP A 301 -10.28 18.50 10.29
CA ASP A 301 -8.86 18.86 10.44
C ASP A 301 -7.93 18.10 9.49
N VAL A 302 -8.46 17.51 8.42
CA VAL A 302 -7.69 16.80 7.39
C VAL A 302 -8.05 17.34 6.01
N GLU A 303 -7.09 17.33 5.11
CA GLU A 303 -7.27 17.58 3.68
C GLU A 303 -6.37 16.65 2.84
N VAL A 304 -6.77 16.42 1.59
CA VAL A 304 -5.96 15.67 0.63
C VAL A 304 -5.01 16.61 -0.12
N GLU A 305 -3.72 16.31 -0.06
CA GLU A 305 -2.69 16.98 -0.87
C GLU A 305 -2.53 16.28 -2.22
N THR A 306 -2.32 17.08 -3.27
CA THR A 306 -1.99 16.54 -4.59
C THR A 306 -0.62 15.88 -4.56
N LEU A 307 -0.55 14.64 -5.03
CA LEU A 307 0.69 13.91 -5.19
C LEU A 307 1.26 14.11 -6.60
N GLU A 308 2.45 14.67 -6.69
CA GLU A 308 3.24 14.63 -7.92
C GLU A 308 3.98 13.28 -7.98
N ALA A 309 3.57 12.43 -8.92
CA ALA A 309 4.17 11.13 -9.14
C ALA A 309 4.54 10.96 -10.62
N PRO A 310 5.63 10.24 -10.94
CA PRO A 310 6.07 10.06 -12.32
C PRO A 310 5.13 9.17 -13.14
N ILE A 311 4.30 8.37 -12.46
CA ILE A 311 3.29 7.49 -13.04
C ILE A 311 2.06 7.46 -12.13
N GLY A 312 0.93 7.06 -12.69
CA GLY A 312 -0.30 6.76 -11.96
C GLY A 312 -1.52 7.40 -12.60
N SER A 313 -2.69 6.87 -12.25
CA SER A 313 -3.99 7.41 -12.63
C SER A 313 -4.64 8.13 -11.43
N PRO A 314 -5.53 9.10 -11.64
CA PRO A 314 -6.27 9.71 -10.55
C PRO A 314 -7.18 8.70 -9.83
N GLY A 315 -7.52 9.01 -8.57
CA GLY A 315 -8.57 8.30 -7.84
C GLY A 315 -9.94 8.45 -8.50
N VAL A 316 -10.83 7.49 -8.25
CA VAL A 316 -12.19 7.52 -8.80
C VAL A 316 -13.14 8.27 -7.87
N GLU A 317 -14.00 9.12 -8.43
CA GLU A 317 -14.96 9.93 -7.66
C GLU A 317 -16.31 9.20 -7.48
N THR A 318 -16.59 8.20 -8.30
CA THR A 318 -17.82 7.42 -8.23
C THR A 318 -17.53 5.92 -8.16
N TYR A 319 -18.30 5.22 -7.34
CA TYR A 319 -18.21 3.77 -7.22
C TYR A 319 -19.58 3.16 -6.89
N LEU A 320 -20.06 2.24 -7.72
CA LEU A 320 -21.39 1.62 -7.60
C LEU A 320 -22.55 2.65 -7.58
N GLY A 321 -22.36 3.83 -8.16
CA GLY A 321 -23.33 4.93 -8.09
C GLY A 321 -23.30 5.73 -6.78
N MET A 322 -22.34 5.45 -5.89
CA MET A 322 -22.04 6.31 -4.74
C MET A 322 -21.04 7.39 -5.15
N GLU A 323 -21.37 8.63 -4.84
CA GLU A 323 -20.47 9.78 -4.96
C GLU A 323 -19.53 9.81 -3.75
N MET A 324 -18.23 9.94 -4.00
CA MET A 324 -17.19 10.11 -2.98
C MET A 324 -16.77 11.58 -2.88
N GLU A 325 -16.10 11.95 -1.79
CA GLU A 325 -15.59 13.31 -1.63
C GLU A 325 -14.68 13.68 -2.80
N GLY A 326 -14.90 14.81 -3.48
CA GLY A 326 -14.14 15.18 -4.69
C GLY A 326 -12.63 15.34 -4.49
N GLU A 327 -12.17 15.43 -3.25
CA GLU A 327 -10.74 15.39 -2.91
C GLU A 327 -10.06 14.06 -3.29
N VAL A 328 -10.81 12.96 -3.38
CA VAL A 328 -10.25 11.63 -3.70
C VAL A 328 -9.62 11.58 -5.09
N ARG A 329 -10.01 12.46 -6.02
CA ARG A 329 -9.38 12.58 -7.35
C ARG A 329 -7.90 12.93 -7.29
N LYS A 330 -7.44 13.55 -6.20
CA LYS A 330 -6.03 13.90 -5.94
C LYS A 330 -5.19 12.69 -5.53
N CYS A 331 -5.83 11.58 -5.19
CA CYS A 331 -5.16 10.32 -4.88
C CYS A 331 -4.61 9.69 -6.16
N LEU A 332 -3.68 8.76 -5.97
CA LEU A 332 -2.98 8.07 -7.03
C LEU A 332 -3.34 6.58 -7.05
N ARG A 333 -3.66 6.07 -8.24
CA ARG A 333 -3.86 4.66 -8.51
C ARG A 333 -2.76 4.11 -9.41
N LEU A 334 -2.20 2.99 -9.01
CA LEU A 334 -1.41 2.14 -9.89
C LEU A 334 -2.26 0.95 -10.33
N TRP A 335 -2.12 0.62 -11.59
CA TRP A 335 -2.91 -0.36 -12.31
C TRP A 335 -1.95 -1.27 -13.07
N PRO A 336 -2.09 -2.60 -12.94
CA PRO A 336 -1.17 -3.52 -13.59
C PRO A 336 -1.05 -3.34 -15.10
N HIS A 337 -2.17 -3.15 -15.79
CA HIS A 337 -2.23 -3.02 -17.25
C HIS A 337 -1.78 -1.65 -17.77
N ARG A 338 -1.97 -0.58 -17.00
CA ARG A 338 -1.56 0.78 -17.41
C ARG A 338 -0.12 1.11 -17.04
N HIS A 339 0.38 0.56 -15.93
CA HIS A 339 1.64 1.00 -15.30
C HIS A 339 2.67 -0.12 -15.15
N GLY A 340 2.32 -1.37 -15.42
CA GLY A 340 3.24 -2.51 -15.32
C GLY A 340 3.56 -2.97 -13.89
N THR A 341 2.98 -2.35 -12.86
CA THR A 341 3.25 -2.66 -11.44
C THR A 341 2.19 -3.60 -10.84
N GLU A 342 2.28 -3.88 -9.53
CA GLU A 342 1.11 -4.29 -8.74
C GLU A 342 0.05 -3.17 -8.67
N GLY A 343 -1.19 -3.56 -8.36
CA GLY A 343 -2.28 -2.63 -8.09
C GLY A 343 -2.10 -1.93 -6.74
N PHE A 344 -2.12 -0.61 -6.74
CA PHE A 344 -1.98 0.20 -5.53
C PHE A 344 -2.94 1.38 -5.54
N PHE A 345 -3.40 1.75 -4.34
CA PHE A 345 -3.97 3.05 -4.04
C PHE A 345 -3.02 3.81 -3.10
N ILE A 346 -2.77 5.09 -3.38
CA ILE A 346 -1.87 5.96 -2.61
C ILE A 346 -2.53 7.32 -2.42
N CYS A 347 -2.55 7.83 -1.20
CA CYS A 347 -3.11 9.13 -0.86
C CYS A 347 -2.18 9.85 0.12
N ARG A 348 -1.88 11.13 -0.14
CA ARG A 348 -1.22 11.99 0.83
C ARG A 348 -2.27 12.89 1.47
N LEU A 349 -2.39 12.76 2.78
CA LEU A 349 -3.21 13.62 3.62
C LEU A 349 -2.31 14.58 4.38
N LYS A 350 -2.89 15.69 4.79
CA LYS A 350 -2.27 16.65 5.70
C LYS A 350 -3.20 16.93 6.84
N ARG A 351 -2.67 16.85 8.06
CA ARG A 351 -3.35 17.36 9.25
C ARG A 351 -3.30 18.88 9.24
N LYS A 352 -4.45 19.55 9.28
CA LYS A 352 -4.53 21.01 9.36
C LYS A 352 -3.94 21.51 10.69
N GLY A 353 -3.42 22.73 10.64
CA GLY A 353 -2.77 23.43 11.75
C GLY A 353 -3.67 23.68 12.94
#